data_AF-A0A819KSW8-F1
#
_entry.id   AF-A0A819KSW8-F1
#
_cell.length_a   1.000
_cell.length_b   1.000
_cell.length_c   1.000
_cell.angle_alpha   90.00
_cell.angle_beta   90.00
_cell.angle_gamma   90.00
#
_symmetry.space_group_name_H-M   'P 1'
#
loop_
_entity.id
_entity.type
_entity.pdbx_description
1 polymer ?
#
loop_
_entity_poly.entity_id
_entity_poly.type
_entity_poly.pdbx_seq_one_letter_code
_entity_poly.pdbx_strand_id
1 'polypeptide(L)'
;MSSSVIIDLSFIQNQFTRYMSFVLLVSGTIGNFLNCLIFTRSSLRTKSCSIYFLATSIANLVALYFSCLTRSLITFDIYTAPNQGFIYCKARTFLTYMPLSASSWFIVAACVDRYASSSTSVRIRSFSQVKVSQRTICGVFIILCFIWVQMFVCFNGNSEGTTCSPVSQFCNTFNTYSLLIFYGLLPPMCMFLFGWMTIQHVRHRPINRAINIKDRQLTVMLIVQVLLFQILSLPISIQRIYALITTNESKSVNRIQIENFILQFVNYAAFTNTTTSFYMFTLTSPLFRKELKSLLFFSNRQRVNIAPIQITQQRIQRNTIPSRRQQQQAIKDA
;
A
#
# COMPACT_ATOMS: atom_id res chain seq x y z
N MET A 1 -1.90 -35.08 21.99
CA MET A 1 -0.91 -34.14 22.57
C MET A 1 -1.18 -34.05 24.06
N SER A 2 -0.13 -34.03 24.89
CA SER A 2 -0.25 -33.80 26.33
C SER A 2 -0.70 -32.37 26.62
N SER A 3 -1.33 -32.15 27.77
CA SER A 3 -1.73 -30.82 28.24
C SER A 3 -0.56 -29.83 28.26
N SER A 4 0.67 -30.30 28.47
CA SER A 4 1.89 -29.48 28.40
C SER A 4 2.10 -28.83 27.03
N VAL A 5 1.91 -29.55 25.92
CA VAL A 5 2.14 -28.99 24.58
C VAL A 5 1.12 -27.90 24.23
N ILE A 6 -0.12 -28.01 24.74
CA ILE A 6 -1.15 -26.97 24.57
C ILE A 6 -0.75 -25.69 25.32
N ILE A 7 -0.23 -25.84 26.54
CA ILE A 7 0.26 -24.72 27.35
C ILE A 7 1.47 -24.05 26.67
N ASP A 8 2.41 -24.84 26.18
CA ASP A 8 3.59 -24.34 25.47
C ASP A 8 3.22 -23.57 24.20
N LEU A 9 2.29 -24.09 23.39
CA LEU A 9 1.79 -23.40 22.20
C LEU A 9 1.16 -22.05 22.56
N SER A 10 0.29 -22.02 23.57
CA SER A 10 -0.37 -20.79 24.02
C SER A 10 0.64 -19.76 24.53
N PHE A 11 1.66 -20.21 25.28
CA PHE A 11 2.74 -19.35 25.73
C PHE A 11 3.52 -18.73 24.55
N ILE A 12 3.92 -19.55 23.57
CA ILE A 12 4.63 -19.09 22.37
C ILE A 12 3.76 -18.11 21.58
N GLN A 13 2.46 -18.39 21.41
CA GLN A 13 1.52 -17.49 20.73
C GLN A 13 1.47 -16.12 21.40
N ASN A 14 1.40 -16.08 22.73
CA ASN A 14 1.34 -14.82 23.48
C ASN A 14 2.64 -14.03 23.36
N GLN A 15 3.80 -14.67 23.49
CA GLN A 15 5.09 -14.01 23.30
C GLN A 15 5.27 -13.49 21.86
N PHE A 16 4.95 -14.31 20.87
CA PHE A 16 4.99 -13.92 19.46
C PHE A 16 4.09 -12.72 19.19
N THR A 17 2.85 -12.77 19.67
CA THR A 17 1.85 -11.70 19.55
C THR A 17 2.35 -10.40 20.19
N ARG A 18 2.95 -10.48 21.39
CA ARG A 18 3.49 -9.33 22.12
C ARG A 18 4.61 -8.63 21.34
N TYR A 19 5.66 -9.38 20.99
CA TYR A 19 6.83 -8.79 20.33
C TYR A 19 6.55 -8.38 18.88
N MET A 20 5.82 -9.19 18.10
CA MET A 20 5.51 -8.85 16.71
C MET A 20 4.58 -7.64 16.61
N SER A 21 3.57 -7.51 17.48
CA SER A 21 2.71 -6.31 17.48
C SER A 21 3.51 -5.06 17.77
N PHE A 22 4.42 -5.11 18.75
CA PHE A 22 5.27 -3.98 19.11
C PHE A 22 6.23 -3.61 17.97
N VAL A 23 6.92 -4.58 17.38
CA VAL A 23 7.83 -4.37 16.26
C VAL A 23 7.10 -3.77 15.05
N LEU A 24 5.93 -4.30 14.69
CA LEU A 24 5.13 -3.76 13.59
C LEU A 24 4.61 -2.34 13.90
N LEU A 25 4.21 -2.07 15.14
CA LEU A 25 3.75 -0.75 15.54
C LEU A 25 4.88 0.29 15.42
N VAL A 26 6.05 0.02 15.97
CA VAL A 26 7.19 0.94 15.94
C VAL A 26 7.69 1.14 14.50
N SER A 27 8.02 0.04 13.81
CA SER A 27 8.52 0.11 12.43
C SER A 27 7.50 0.71 11.46
N GLY A 28 6.23 0.30 11.59
CA GLY A 28 5.13 0.78 10.77
C GLY A 28 4.82 2.26 10.99
N THR A 29 4.86 2.73 12.24
CA THR A 29 4.65 4.16 12.54
C THR A 29 5.75 5.00 11.92
N ILE A 30 7.03 4.65 12.16
CA ILE A 30 8.18 5.37 11.60
C ILE A 30 8.10 5.37 10.07
N GLY A 31 7.93 4.20 9.47
CA GLY A 31 7.92 4.05 8.02
C GLY A 31 6.79 4.81 7.34
N ASN A 32 5.54 4.61 7.77
CA ASN A 32 4.40 5.26 7.13
C ASN A 32 4.36 6.77 7.40
N PHE A 33 4.82 7.24 8.57
CA PHE A 33 4.94 8.67 8.84
C PHE A 33 5.95 9.34 7.90
N LEU A 34 7.15 8.75 7.75
CA LEU A 34 8.16 9.25 6.83
C LEU A 34 7.69 9.18 5.36
N ASN A 35 6.99 8.12 4.96
CA ASN A 35 6.33 8.07 3.65
C ASN A 35 5.38 9.26 3.46
N CYS A 36 4.52 9.55 4.42
CA CYS A 36 3.58 10.68 4.34
C CYS A 36 4.32 12.01 4.15
N LEU A 37 5.38 12.25 4.92
CA LEU A 37 6.19 13.47 4.77
C LEU A 37 6.89 13.55 3.41
N ILE A 38 7.39 12.43 2.88
CA ILE A 38 8.08 12.39 1.59
C ILE A 38 7.09 12.59 0.43
N PHE A 39 5.97 11.90 0.41
CA PHE A 39 4.99 11.98 -0.68
C PHE A 39 4.24 13.32 -0.72
N THR A 40 4.20 14.07 0.38
CA THR A 40 3.64 15.43 0.42
C THR A 40 4.59 16.51 -0.11
N ARG A 41 5.87 16.19 -0.38
CA ARG A 41 6.83 17.14 -0.94
C ARG A 41 6.46 17.56 -2.37
N SER A 42 6.82 18.80 -2.73
CA SER A 42 6.52 19.41 -4.04
C SER A 42 7.00 18.60 -5.25
N SER A 43 8.06 17.82 -5.09
CA SER A 43 8.64 16.98 -6.14
C SER A 43 7.83 15.73 -6.47
N LEU A 44 7.01 15.25 -5.52
CA LEU A 44 6.23 14.01 -5.60
C LEU A 44 4.73 14.24 -5.60
N ARG A 45 4.21 15.25 -4.88
CA ARG A 45 2.77 15.55 -4.77
C ARG A 45 2.09 15.93 -6.10
N THR A 46 2.87 16.26 -7.12
CA THR A 46 2.37 16.58 -8.47
C THR A 46 2.17 15.34 -9.34
N LYS A 47 2.59 14.16 -8.86
CA LYS A 47 2.46 12.88 -9.56
C LYS A 47 1.28 12.10 -8.99
N SER A 48 0.36 11.66 -9.85
CA SER A 48 -0.84 10.89 -9.46
C SER A 48 -0.50 9.61 -8.68
N CYS A 49 0.50 8.85 -9.12
CA CYS A 49 0.96 7.64 -8.42
C CYS A 49 1.41 7.88 -6.97
N SER A 50 2.10 9.00 -6.71
CA SER A 50 2.51 9.38 -5.36
C SER A 50 1.31 9.62 -4.42
N ILE A 51 0.18 10.09 -4.96
CA ILE A 51 -1.03 10.34 -4.17
C ILE A 51 -1.64 9.02 -3.69
N TYR A 52 -1.59 7.96 -4.50
CA TYR A 52 -2.00 6.63 -4.06
C TYR A 52 -1.07 6.08 -2.97
N PHE A 53 0.25 6.22 -3.11
CA PHE A 53 1.19 5.80 -2.05
C PHE A 53 1.01 6.57 -0.74
N LEU A 54 0.67 7.86 -0.82
CA LEU A 54 0.31 8.66 0.34
C LEU A 54 -0.96 8.12 1.01
N ALA A 55 -2.02 7.86 0.23
CA ALA A 55 -3.26 7.28 0.75
C ALA A 55 -3.06 5.89 1.36
N THR A 56 -2.24 5.04 0.73
CA THR A 56 -1.80 3.74 1.26
C THR A 56 -1.11 3.91 2.62
N SER A 57 -0.19 4.88 2.74
CA SER A 57 0.56 5.11 3.99
C SER A 57 -0.34 5.61 5.13
N ILE A 58 -1.32 6.47 4.81
CA ILE A 58 -2.33 6.92 5.79
C ILE A 58 -3.22 5.74 6.22
N ALA A 59 -3.72 4.95 5.27
CA ALA A 59 -4.55 3.78 5.58
C ALA A 59 -3.80 2.74 6.41
N ASN A 60 -2.52 2.51 6.12
CA ASN A 60 -1.64 1.65 6.92
C ASN A 60 -1.47 2.15 8.35
N LEU A 61 -1.30 3.47 8.57
CA LEU A 61 -1.26 4.03 9.93
C LEU A 61 -2.55 3.72 10.68
N VAL A 62 -3.71 4.00 10.09
CA VAL A 62 -4.99 3.69 10.76
C VAL A 62 -5.10 2.20 11.08
N ALA A 63 -4.81 1.32 10.11
CA ALA A 63 -4.85 -0.13 10.34
C ALA A 63 -3.90 -0.56 11.47
N LEU A 64 -2.67 -0.05 11.51
CA LEU A 64 -1.66 -0.38 12.52
C LEU A 64 -2.05 0.06 13.93
N TYR A 65 -2.57 1.28 14.08
CA TYR A 65 -2.97 1.78 15.38
C TYR A 65 -4.18 1.01 15.91
N PHE A 66 -5.19 0.73 15.09
CA PHE A 66 -6.35 -0.04 15.57
C PHE A 66 -6.08 -1.54 15.72
N SER A 67 -5.13 -2.11 14.98
CA SER A 67 -4.77 -3.53 15.13
C SER A 67 -3.75 -3.77 16.24
N CYS A 68 -2.58 -3.10 16.18
CA CYS A 68 -1.40 -3.41 17.00
C CYS A 68 -1.31 -2.60 18.28
N LEU A 69 -1.71 -1.32 18.32
CA LEU A 69 -1.59 -0.50 19.55
C LEU A 69 -2.37 -1.12 20.71
N THR A 70 -3.65 -1.40 20.50
CA THR A 70 -4.50 -2.05 21.50
C THR A 70 -3.89 -3.37 21.97
N ARG A 71 -3.36 -4.16 21.03
CA ARG A 71 -2.82 -5.48 21.32
C ARG A 71 -1.52 -5.39 22.12
N SER A 72 -0.65 -4.45 21.77
CA SER A 72 0.56 -4.15 22.55
C SER A 72 0.21 -3.70 23.97
N LEU A 73 -0.71 -2.74 24.14
CA LEU A 73 -1.11 -2.24 25.46
C LEU A 73 -1.65 -3.36 26.38
N ILE A 74 -2.42 -4.29 25.82
CA ILE A 74 -2.92 -5.47 26.55
C ILE A 74 -1.76 -6.42 26.91
N THR A 75 -0.91 -6.79 25.95
CA THR A 75 0.16 -7.78 26.19
C THR A 75 1.30 -7.31 27.10
N PHE A 76 1.41 -6.00 27.35
CA PHE A 76 2.38 -5.41 28.27
C PHE A 76 1.76 -5.06 29.64
N ASP A 77 0.51 -5.47 29.88
CA ASP A 77 -0.23 -5.19 31.12
C ASP A 77 -0.35 -3.68 31.45
N ILE A 78 -0.16 -2.81 30.45
CA ILE A 78 -0.29 -1.35 30.57
C ILE A 78 -1.77 -0.96 30.61
N TYR A 79 -2.58 -1.71 29.88
CA TYR A 79 -4.03 -1.57 29.84
C TYR A 79 -4.60 -2.96 30.08
N THR A 80 -5.17 -3.19 31.27
CA THR A 80 -6.10 -4.31 31.45
C THR A 80 -7.23 -4.12 30.46
N ALA A 81 -7.94 -5.17 30.07
CA ALA A 81 -9.06 -5.08 29.15
C ALA A 81 -10.42 -4.84 29.89
N PRO A 82 -10.60 -3.94 30.89
CA PRO A 82 -11.90 -3.82 31.50
C PRO A 82 -12.79 -3.07 30.52
N ASN A 83 -13.85 -3.73 30.07
CA ASN A 83 -14.91 -3.16 29.26
C ASN A 83 -14.44 -2.64 27.90
N GLN A 84 -13.95 -3.53 27.01
CA GLN A 84 -14.15 -3.26 25.58
C GLN A 84 -15.66 -3.20 25.34
N GLY A 85 -16.25 -2.02 25.50
CA GLY A 85 -17.66 -1.80 25.22
C GLY A 85 -17.95 -2.29 23.80
N PHE A 86 -19.17 -2.78 23.56
CA PHE A 86 -19.57 -3.32 22.26
C PHE A 86 -19.19 -2.40 21.08
N ILE A 87 -19.24 -1.09 21.31
CA ILE A 87 -18.84 -0.03 20.37
C ILE A 87 -17.34 -0.10 20.04
N TYR A 88 -16.47 -0.27 21.03
CA TYR A 88 -15.01 -0.32 20.82
C TYR A 88 -14.61 -1.54 20.00
N CYS A 89 -15.12 -2.73 20.33
CA CYS A 89 -14.85 -3.96 19.56
C CYS A 89 -15.26 -3.79 18.09
N LYS A 90 -16.47 -3.30 17.82
CA LYS A 90 -16.97 -3.05 16.46
C LYS A 90 -16.13 -2.01 15.72
N ALA A 91 -15.91 -0.84 16.32
CA ALA A 91 -15.16 0.25 15.71
C ALA A 91 -13.70 -0.16 15.44
N ARG A 92 -13.04 -0.81 16.40
CA ARG A 92 -11.67 -1.31 16.24
C ARG A 92 -11.58 -2.32 15.10
N THR A 93 -12.53 -3.23 15.01
CA THR A 93 -12.57 -4.27 13.97
C THR A 93 -12.76 -3.63 12.59
N PHE A 94 -13.70 -2.69 12.46
CA PHE A 94 -13.90 -1.90 11.25
C PHE A 94 -12.65 -1.11 10.86
N LEU A 95 -12.07 -0.34 11.80
CA LEU A 95 -10.88 0.49 11.60
C LEU A 95 -9.58 -0.31 11.44
N THR A 96 -9.63 -1.62 11.64
CA THR A 96 -8.54 -2.54 11.29
C THR A 96 -8.70 -3.04 9.86
N TYR A 97 -9.85 -3.65 9.54
CA TYR A 97 -10.01 -4.35 8.27
C TYR A 97 -10.31 -3.42 7.09
N MET A 98 -11.09 -2.37 7.30
CA MET A 98 -11.40 -1.40 6.24
C MET A 98 -10.13 -0.70 5.74
N PRO A 99 -9.28 -0.10 6.59
CA PRO A 99 -8.06 0.57 6.11
C PRO A 99 -7.01 -0.42 5.57
N LEU A 100 -6.94 -1.64 6.11
CA LEU A 100 -6.07 -2.69 5.58
C LEU A 100 -6.46 -3.05 4.13
N SER A 101 -7.76 -3.23 3.87
CA SER A 101 -8.26 -3.46 2.51
C SER A 101 -8.04 -2.21 1.64
N ALA A 102 -8.34 -1.01 2.12
CA ALA A 102 -8.15 0.24 1.39
C ALA A 102 -6.70 0.44 0.94
N SER A 103 -5.74 0.16 1.82
CA SER A 103 -4.30 0.19 1.49
C SER A 103 -3.95 -0.67 0.27
N SER A 104 -4.46 -1.91 0.22
CA SER A 104 -4.25 -2.83 -0.91
C SER A 104 -4.92 -2.33 -2.20
N TRP A 105 -6.14 -1.80 -2.12
CA TRP A 105 -6.87 -1.29 -3.28
C TRP A 105 -6.31 0.03 -3.80
N PHE A 106 -5.70 0.85 -2.95
CA PHE A 106 -4.95 2.04 -3.40
C PHE A 106 -3.70 1.64 -4.18
N ILE A 107 -3.04 0.53 -3.83
CA ILE A 107 -1.94 -0.02 -4.63
C ILE A 107 -2.46 -0.54 -5.98
N VAL A 108 -3.61 -1.23 -6.01
CA VAL A 108 -4.27 -1.62 -7.28
C VAL A 108 -4.54 -0.39 -8.15
N ALA A 109 -5.11 0.67 -7.57
CA ALA A 109 -5.36 1.93 -8.27
C ALA A 109 -4.06 2.59 -8.76
N ALA A 110 -2.96 2.48 -8.01
CA ALA A 110 -1.64 2.90 -8.47
C ALA A 110 -1.15 2.07 -9.68
N CYS A 111 -1.40 0.75 -9.72
CA CYS A 111 -1.11 -0.09 -10.88
C CYS A 111 -1.93 0.34 -12.11
N VAL A 112 -3.21 0.62 -11.93
CA VAL A 112 -4.08 1.14 -13.00
C VAL A 112 -3.56 2.50 -13.50
N ASP A 113 -3.17 3.40 -12.59
CA ASP A 113 -2.59 4.70 -12.94
C ASP A 113 -1.27 4.56 -13.71
N ARG A 114 -0.39 3.63 -13.30
CA ARG A 114 0.87 3.37 -14.01
C ARG A 114 0.61 2.76 -15.39
N TYR A 115 -0.31 1.82 -15.50
CA TYR A 115 -0.77 1.31 -16.79
C TYR A 115 -1.30 2.46 -17.67
N ALA A 116 -2.16 3.32 -17.12
CA ALA A 116 -2.73 4.44 -17.84
C ALA A 116 -1.65 5.42 -18.34
N SER A 117 -0.69 5.76 -17.47
CA SER A 117 0.44 6.64 -17.81
C SER A 117 1.33 6.08 -18.92
N SER A 118 1.45 4.74 -19.01
CA SER A 118 2.26 4.05 -20.02
C SER A 118 1.51 3.77 -21.33
N SER A 119 0.21 4.08 -21.42
CA SER A 119 -0.63 3.81 -22.59
C SER A 119 -0.46 4.82 -23.73
N THR A 120 -0.55 4.34 -24.99
CA THR A 120 -0.34 5.16 -26.21
C THR A 120 -1.53 6.06 -26.44
N SER A 121 -2.72 5.55 -26.14
CA SER A 121 -3.97 6.28 -26.19
C SER A 121 -3.96 7.49 -25.26
N VAL A 122 -4.18 8.67 -25.84
CA VAL A 122 -4.34 9.94 -25.09
C VAL A 122 -5.49 9.84 -24.10
N ARG A 123 -6.59 9.19 -24.50
CA ARG A 123 -7.76 8.96 -23.65
C ARG A 123 -7.38 8.17 -22.40
N ILE A 124 -6.65 7.06 -22.55
CA ILE A 124 -6.23 6.25 -21.41
C ILE A 124 -5.24 7.03 -20.53
N ARG A 125 -4.28 7.75 -21.13
CA ARG A 125 -3.31 8.57 -20.39
C ARG A 125 -3.95 9.69 -19.57
N SER A 126 -5.09 10.22 -20.03
CA SER A 126 -5.83 11.27 -19.32
C SER A 126 -6.33 10.84 -17.94
N PHE A 127 -6.47 9.52 -17.68
CA PHE A 127 -6.78 9.01 -16.34
C PHE A 127 -5.62 9.13 -15.35
N SER A 128 -4.38 9.28 -15.83
CA SER A 128 -3.21 9.47 -14.97
C SER A 128 -3.03 10.95 -14.60
N GLN A 129 -3.99 11.47 -13.83
CA GLN A 129 -4.01 12.85 -13.35
C GLN A 129 -4.28 12.89 -11.84
N VAL A 130 -3.73 13.89 -11.15
CA VAL A 130 -3.88 14.06 -9.69
C VAL A 130 -5.35 14.20 -9.28
N LYS A 131 -6.15 14.94 -10.06
CA LYS A 131 -7.59 15.10 -9.79
C LYS A 131 -8.35 13.77 -9.90
N VAL A 132 -7.98 12.96 -10.89
CA VAL A 132 -8.57 11.63 -11.09
C VAL A 132 -8.14 10.70 -9.96
N SER A 133 -6.87 10.73 -9.53
CA SER A 133 -6.40 9.88 -8.44
C SER A 133 -7.11 10.19 -7.11
N GLN A 134 -7.34 11.46 -6.79
CA GLN A 134 -8.13 11.85 -5.62
C GLN A 134 -9.56 11.31 -5.69
N ARG A 135 -10.25 11.44 -6.83
CA ARG A 135 -11.60 10.90 -7.03
C ARG A 135 -11.63 9.37 -6.91
N THR A 136 -10.65 8.69 -7.49
CA THR A 136 -10.50 7.22 -7.39
C THR A 136 -10.31 6.78 -5.94
N ILE A 137 -9.45 7.47 -5.17
CA ILE A 137 -9.24 7.18 -3.75
C ILE A 137 -10.55 7.33 -2.97
N CYS A 138 -11.28 8.42 -3.16
CA CYS A 138 -12.58 8.63 -2.51
C CYS A 138 -13.59 7.54 -2.88
N GLY A 139 -13.70 7.19 -4.16
CA GLY A 139 -14.61 6.14 -4.63
C GLY A 139 -14.28 4.77 -4.05
N VAL A 140 -13.00 4.37 -4.09
CA VAL A 140 -12.52 3.12 -3.50
C VAL A 140 -12.78 3.09 -1.99
N PHE A 141 -12.51 4.18 -1.29
CA PHE A 141 -12.74 4.29 0.16
C PHE A 141 -14.23 4.09 0.49
N ILE A 142 -15.14 4.75 -0.23
CA ILE A 142 -16.59 4.63 -0.02
C ILE A 142 -17.05 3.19 -0.27
N ILE A 143 -16.65 2.57 -1.38
CA ILE A 143 -17.01 1.18 -1.72
C ILE A 143 -16.56 0.23 -0.61
N LEU A 144 -15.33 0.40 -0.10
CA LEU A 144 -14.82 -0.44 0.97
C LEU A 144 -15.51 -0.17 2.30
N CYS A 145 -15.89 1.07 2.62
CA CYS A 145 -16.75 1.34 3.79
C CYS A 145 -18.05 0.54 3.74
N PHE A 146 -18.71 0.48 2.57
CA PHE A 146 -19.92 -0.32 2.40
C PHE A 146 -19.67 -1.82 2.58
N ILE A 147 -18.58 -2.36 2.04
CA ILE A 147 -18.23 -3.78 2.19
C ILE A 147 -17.97 -4.12 3.67
N TRP A 148 -17.24 -3.26 4.39
CA TRP A 148 -16.82 -3.53 5.76
C TRP A 148 -17.84 -3.07 6.82
N VAL A 149 -18.95 -2.41 6.44
CA VAL A 149 -19.99 -1.98 7.38
C VAL A 149 -20.57 -3.12 8.21
N GLN A 150 -20.56 -4.33 7.63
CA GLN A 150 -20.97 -5.58 8.28
C GLN A 150 -20.29 -5.81 9.64
N MET A 151 -19.10 -5.24 9.88
CA MET A 151 -18.40 -5.35 11.15
C MET A 151 -19.19 -4.80 12.34
N PHE A 152 -20.04 -3.79 12.13
CA PHE A 152 -20.88 -3.23 13.20
C PHE A 152 -22.06 -4.14 13.58
N VAL A 153 -22.42 -5.08 12.71
CA VAL A 153 -23.51 -6.04 12.95
C VAL A 153 -22.96 -7.39 13.39
N CYS A 154 -21.89 -7.86 12.74
CA CYS A 154 -21.41 -9.22 12.86
C CYS A 154 -20.43 -9.48 13.99
N PHE A 155 -19.88 -8.46 14.65
CA PHE A 155 -18.93 -8.61 15.75
C PHE A 155 -19.49 -8.05 17.05
N ASN A 156 -19.33 -8.80 18.14
CA ASN A 156 -19.59 -8.30 19.49
C ASN A 156 -18.44 -8.69 20.43
N GLY A 157 -18.27 -7.88 21.48
CA GLY A 157 -17.44 -8.27 22.62
C GLY A 157 -18.16 -9.33 23.46
N ASN A 158 -17.42 -10.27 24.04
CA ASN A 158 -17.97 -11.18 25.05
C ASN A 158 -18.42 -10.38 26.30
N SER A 159 -19.29 -10.95 27.13
CA SER A 159 -19.77 -10.35 28.39
C SER A 159 -18.65 -9.95 29.36
N GLU A 160 -17.47 -10.56 29.22
CA GLU A 160 -16.26 -10.25 30.01
C GLU A 160 -15.34 -9.20 29.34
N GLY A 161 -15.66 -8.70 28.14
CA GLY A 161 -14.90 -7.64 27.45
C GLY A 161 -13.50 -8.03 26.95
N THR A 162 -13.07 -9.28 27.13
CA THR A 162 -11.72 -9.77 26.84
C THR A 162 -11.52 -10.20 25.38
N THR A 163 -12.58 -10.57 24.66
CA THR A 163 -12.49 -11.04 23.27
C THR A 163 -13.57 -10.43 22.38
N CYS A 164 -13.20 -10.12 21.13
CA CYS A 164 -14.07 -9.56 20.10
C CYS A 164 -14.19 -10.59 18.97
N SER A 165 -15.37 -11.19 18.84
CA SER A 165 -15.58 -12.38 18.02
C SER A 165 -16.84 -12.26 17.15
N PRO A 166 -16.92 -12.98 16.03
CA PRO A 166 -18.14 -13.05 15.24
C PRO A 166 -19.31 -13.62 16.07
N VAL A 167 -20.49 -13.01 15.94
CA VAL A 167 -21.69 -13.41 16.72
C VAL A 167 -22.31 -14.73 16.27
N SER A 168 -22.07 -15.15 15.03
CA SER A 168 -22.65 -16.35 14.44
C SER A 168 -21.71 -16.99 13.44
N GLN A 169 -21.96 -18.27 13.11
CA GLN A 169 -21.23 -18.97 12.06
C GLN A 169 -21.37 -18.26 10.71
N PHE A 170 -22.58 -17.75 10.40
CA PHE A 170 -22.82 -16.94 9.20
C PHE A 170 -21.88 -15.72 9.14
N CYS A 171 -21.78 -14.95 10.23
CA CYS A 171 -20.90 -13.79 10.31
C CYS A 171 -19.42 -14.16 10.18
N ASN A 172 -18.99 -15.28 10.77
CA ASN A 172 -17.62 -15.78 10.62
C ASN A 172 -17.31 -16.17 9.17
N THR A 173 -18.21 -16.90 8.51
CA THR A 173 -18.08 -17.31 7.11
C THR A 173 -18.09 -16.09 6.19
N PHE A 174 -19.01 -15.14 6.40
CA PHE A 174 -19.09 -13.90 5.62
C PHE A 174 -17.82 -13.05 5.75
N ASN A 175 -17.29 -12.90 6.97
CA ASN A 175 -16.01 -12.23 7.21
C ASN A 175 -14.84 -12.95 6.51
N THR A 176 -14.82 -14.28 6.55
CA THR A 176 -13.79 -15.10 5.90
C THR A 176 -13.80 -14.90 4.38
N TYR A 177 -14.98 -14.93 3.75
CA TYR A 177 -15.11 -14.61 2.33
C TYR A 177 -14.73 -13.17 2.01
N SER A 178 -15.16 -12.21 2.83
CA SER A 178 -14.85 -10.79 2.63
C SER A 178 -13.34 -10.54 2.65
N LEU A 179 -12.63 -11.11 3.63
CA LEU A 179 -11.16 -11.03 3.71
C LEU A 179 -10.48 -11.74 2.54
N LEU A 180 -10.95 -12.93 2.18
CA LEU A 180 -10.37 -13.69 1.07
C LEU A 180 -10.52 -12.92 -0.26
N ILE A 181 -11.71 -12.41 -0.55
CA ILE A 181 -11.99 -11.73 -1.82
C ILE A 181 -11.34 -10.34 -1.86
N PHE A 182 -11.64 -9.47 -0.88
CA PHE A 182 -11.27 -8.06 -0.93
C PHE A 182 -9.87 -7.74 -0.41
N TYR A 183 -9.13 -8.74 0.08
CA TYR A 183 -7.73 -8.59 0.48
C TYR A 183 -6.84 -9.71 -0.09
N GLY A 184 -7.26 -10.98 0.03
CA GLY A 184 -6.42 -12.13 -0.27
C GLY A 184 -6.27 -12.52 -1.75
N LEU A 185 -7.30 -12.30 -2.58
CA LEU A 185 -7.33 -12.77 -3.98
C LEU A 185 -7.47 -11.63 -4.98
N LEU A 186 -8.51 -10.81 -4.86
CA LEU A 186 -8.82 -9.83 -5.90
C LEU A 186 -7.74 -8.73 -6.02
N PRO A 187 -7.24 -8.11 -4.92
CA PRO A 187 -6.14 -7.15 -5.03
C PRO A 187 -4.87 -7.72 -5.68
N PRO A 188 -4.29 -8.85 -5.23
CA PRO A 188 -3.06 -9.37 -5.85
C PRO A 188 -3.25 -9.80 -7.31
N MET A 189 -4.43 -10.35 -7.68
CA MET A 189 -4.77 -10.65 -9.08
C MET A 189 -4.79 -9.38 -9.94
N CYS A 190 -5.46 -8.33 -9.48
CA CYS A 190 -5.49 -7.04 -10.17
C CYS A 190 -4.09 -6.41 -10.27
N MET A 191 -3.29 -6.44 -9.19
CA MET A 191 -1.92 -5.94 -9.20
C MET A 191 -1.05 -6.70 -10.21
N PHE A 192 -1.17 -8.02 -10.28
CA PHE A 192 -0.46 -8.84 -11.26
C PHE A 192 -0.85 -8.47 -12.69
N LEU A 193 -2.16 -8.40 -12.97
CA LEU A 193 -2.69 -8.05 -14.29
C LEU A 193 -2.20 -6.68 -14.77
N PHE A 194 -2.43 -5.63 -13.99
CA PHE A 194 -2.04 -4.27 -14.37
C PHE A 194 -0.53 -4.05 -14.34
N GLY A 195 0.18 -4.74 -13.44
CA GLY A 195 1.64 -4.74 -13.39
C GLY A 195 2.24 -5.35 -14.66
N TRP A 196 1.72 -6.51 -15.09
CA TRP A 196 2.12 -7.18 -16.32
C TRP A 196 1.86 -6.31 -17.55
N MET A 197 0.66 -5.75 -17.68
CA MET A 197 0.31 -4.84 -18.78
C MET A 197 1.22 -3.61 -18.83
N THR A 198 1.57 -3.04 -17.66
CA THR A 198 2.51 -1.91 -17.57
C THR A 198 3.89 -2.29 -18.10
N ILE A 199 4.41 -3.47 -17.73
CA ILE A 199 5.73 -3.94 -18.17
C ILE A 199 5.76 -4.13 -19.69
N GLN A 200 4.73 -4.75 -20.27
CA GLN A 200 4.64 -4.94 -21.72
C GLN A 200 4.67 -3.58 -22.45
N HIS A 201 3.82 -2.63 -22.05
CA HIS A 201 3.78 -1.32 -22.69
C HIS A 201 5.09 -0.52 -22.55
N VAL A 202 5.78 -0.62 -21.41
CA VAL A 202 7.05 0.08 -21.19
C VAL A 202 8.18 -0.50 -22.05
N ARG A 203 8.20 -1.83 -22.26
CA ARG A 203 9.22 -2.49 -23.09
C ARG A 203 9.14 -2.11 -24.56
N HIS A 204 7.94 -1.88 -25.09
CA HIS A 204 7.73 -1.60 -26.52
C HIS A 204 7.89 -0.12 -26.92
N ARG A 205 8.46 0.74 -26.08
CA ARG A 205 8.61 2.18 -26.38
C ARG A 205 10.04 2.71 -26.35
N PRO A 206 10.48 3.45 -27.39
CA PRO A 206 11.66 4.31 -27.29
C PRO A 206 11.31 5.55 -26.44
N ILE A 207 11.73 5.53 -25.18
CA ILE A 207 11.41 6.57 -24.19
C ILE A 207 12.37 7.76 -24.33
N ASN A 208 11.82 8.99 -24.47
CA ASN A 208 12.55 10.24 -24.19
C ASN A 208 13.07 10.23 -22.74
N ARG A 209 14.39 10.12 -22.57
CA ARG A 209 15.06 9.72 -21.32
C ARG A 209 14.92 10.70 -20.15
N ALA A 210 14.81 12.01 -20.38
CA ALA A 210 14.94 13.03 -19.33
C ALA A 210 13.67 13.25 -18.48
N ILE A 211 12.47 13.22 -19.08
CA ILE A 211 11.19 13.44 -18.38
C ILE A 211 10.78 12.21 -17.55
N ASN A 212 11.38 11.05 -17.84
CA ASN A 212 10.94 9.74 -17.36
C ASN A 212 11.69 9.16 -16.16
N ILE A 213 12.72 9.82 -15.62
CA ILE A 213 13.50 9.24 -14.51
C ILE A 213 12.63 9.11 -13.26
N LYS A 214 11.86 10.14 -12.90
CA LYS A 214 11.00 10.09 -11.71
C LYS A 214 9.86 9.07 -11.86
N ASP A 215 9.22 9.04 -13.02
CA ASP A 215 8.14 8.09 -13.29
C ASP A 215 8.66 6.64 -13.32
N ARG A 216 9.87 6.42 -13.86
CA ARG A 216 10.54 5.12 -13.77
C ARG A 216 10.80 4.70 -12.32
N GLN A 217 11.26 5.61 -11.47
CA GLN A 217 11.48 5.29 -10.05
C GLN A 217 10.16 4.95 -9.32
N LEU A 218 9.08 5.68 -9.59
CA LEU A 218 7.76 5.37 -9.05
C LEU A 218 7.25 4.00 -9.53
N THR A 219 7.49 3.64 -10.79
CA THR A 219 7.16 2.31 -11.32
C THR A 219 7.99 1.21 -10.65
N VAL A 220 9.29 1.43 -10.41
CA VAL A 220 10.15 0.48 -9.67
C VAL A 220 9.64 0.29 -8.25
N MET A 221 9.34 1.37 -7.54
CA MET A 221 8.74 1.34 -6.20
C MET A 221 7.44 0.51 -6.20
N LEU A 222 6.57 0.74 -7.19
CA LEU A 222 5.31 0.00 -7.30
C LEU A 222 5.51 -1.50 -7.55
N ILE A 223 6.41 -1.88 -8.47
CA ILE A 223 6.69 -3.28 -8.77
C ILE A 223 7.20 -4.01 -7.52
N VAL A 224 8.12 -3.39 -6.79
CA VAL A 224 8.67 -3.95 -5.53
C VAL A 224 7.56 -4.12 -4.50
N GLN A 225 6.69 -3.13 -4.34
CA GLN A 225 5.54 -3.20 -3.43
C GLN A 225 4.58 -4.33 -3.81
N VAL A 226 4.28 -4.50 -5.10
CA VAL A 226 3.40 -5.56 -5.61
C VAL A 226 3.98 -6.95 -5.35
N LEU A 227 5.27 -7.16 -5.64
CA LEU A 227 5.93 -8.44 -5.42
C LEU A 227 5.92 -8.83 -3.94
N LEU A 228 6.23 -7.89 -3.05
CA LEU A 228 6.17 -8.13 -1.62
C LEU A 228 4.75 -8.39 -1.13
N PHE A 229 3.78 -7.63 -1.62
CA PHE A 229 2.38 -7.83 -1.27
C PHE A 229 1.93 -9.25 -1.63
N GLN A 230 2.28 -9.75 -2.81
CA GLN A 230 1.96 -11.12 -3.21
C GLN A 230 2.59 -12.16 -2.29
N ILE A 231 3.90 -12.04 -1.99
CA ILE A 231 4.61 -12.98 -1.12
C ILE A 231 4.01 -13.01 0.29
N LEU A 232 3.73 -11.83 0.86
CA LEU A 232 3.24 -11.70 2.23
C LEU A 232 1.73 -11.98 2.38
N SER A 233 0.94 -11.83 1.31
CA SER A 233 -0.52 -12.11 1.33
C SER A 233 -0.86 -13.55 0.95
N LEU A 234 -0.02 -14.26 0.21
CA LEU A 234 -0.28 -15.64 -0.21
C LEU A 234 -0.59 -16.58 0.99
N PRO A 235 0.18 -16.57 2.11
CA PRO A 235 -0.07 -17.50 3.21
C PRO A 235 -1.44 -17.30 3.87
N ILE A 236 -1.89 -16.05 4.03
CA ILE A 236 -3.21 -15.78 4.60
C ILE A 236 -4.33 -16.21 3.65
N SER A 237 -4.16 -16.04 2.33
CA SER A 237 -5.14 -16.49 1.34
C SER A 237 -5.30 -18.01 1.37
N ILE A 238 -4.18 -18.74 1.39
CA ILE A 238 -4.18 -20.22 1.53
C ILE A 238 -4.90 -20.63 2.82
N GLN A 239 -4.58 -19.98 3.94
CA GLN A 239 -5.19 -20.34 5.22
C GLN A 239 -6.70 -20.04 5.27
N ARG A 240 -7.16 -18.98 4.62
CA ARG A 240 -8.60 -18.66 4.54
C ARG A 240 -9.34 -19.66 3.66
N ILE A 241 -8.75 -20.12 2.56
CA ILE A 241 -9.31 -21.19 1.72
C ILE A 241 -9.40 -22.49 2.52
N TYR A 242 -8.33 -22.86 3.23
CA TYR A 242 -8.32 -24.03 4.11
C TYR A 242 -9.42 -23.96 5.19
N ALA A 243 -9.60 -22.80 5.82
CA ALA A 243 -10.63 -22.60 6.82
C ALA A 243 -12.05 -22.80 6.24
N LEU A 244 -12.30 -22.35 5.01
CA LEU A 244 -13.59 -22.53 4.33
C LEU A 244 -13.87 -24.01 4.02
N ILE A 245 -12.89 -24.71 3.46
CA ILE A 245 -13.03 -26.14 3.09
C ILE A 245 -13.33 -26.99 4.33
N THR A 246 -12.69 -26.66 5.46
CA THR A 246 -12.76 -27.46 6.69
C THR A 246 -13.79 -26.93 7.70
N THR A 247 -14.68 -26.02 7.30
CA THR A 247 -15.66 -25.38 8.20
C THR A 247 -16.67 -26.39 8.80
N ASN A 248 -17.06 -27.42 8.03
CA ASN A 248 -18.05 -28.41 8.47
C ASN A 248 -17.40 -29.66 9.08
N GLU A 249 -16.07 -29.69 9.19
CA GLU A 249 -15.36 -30.82 9.81
C GLU A 249 -15.32 -30.68 11.33
N SER A 250 -15.59 -31.77 12.05
CA SER A 250 -15.33 -31.85 13.49
C SER A 250 -13.82 -31.91 13.73
N LYS A 251 -13.24 -30.82 14.23
CA LYS A 251 -11.80 -30.73 14.51
C LYS A 251 -11.49 -31.09 15.96
N SER A 252 -10.42 -31.86 16.17
CA SER A 252 -9.92 -32.12 17.51
C SER A 252 -9.36 -30.84 18.15
N VAL A 253 -9.36 -30.76 19.48
CA VAL A 253 -8.81 -29.61 20.23
C VAL A 253 -7.36 -29.31 19.80
N ASN A 254 -6.55 -30.37 19.61
CA ASN A 254 -5.17 -30.25 19.16
C ASN A 254 -5.06 -29.60 17.77
N ARG A 255 -5.91 -30.01 16.83
CA ARG A 255 -5.95 -29.45 15.48
C ARG A 255 -6.34 -27.97 15.51
N ILE A 256 -7.35 -27.59 16.29
CA ILE A 256 -7.78 -26.20 16.45
C ILE A 256 -6.64 -25.32 16.99
N GLN A 257 -5.88 -25.80 17.98
CA GLN A 257 -4.77 -25.03 18.54
C GLN A 257 -3.63 -24.82 17.54
N ILE A 258 -3.28 -25.84 16.77
CA ILE A 258 -2.29 -25.73 15.68
C ILE A 258 -2.78 -24.77 14.59
N GLU A 259 -4.04 -24.88 14.18
CA GLU A 259 -4.63 -24.00 13.18
C GLU A 259 -4.66 -22.53 13.64
N ASN A 260 -4.97 -22.27 14.91
CA ASN A 260 -4.93 -20.94 15.49
C ASN A 260 -3.49 -20.37 15.56
N PHE A 261 -2.51 -21.22 15.87
CA PHE A 261 -1.09 -20.86 15.84
C PHE A 261 -0.66 -20.41 14.43
N ILE A 262 -0.94 -21.25 13.43
CA ILE A 262 -0.63 -20.97 12.03
C ILE A 262 -1.35 -19.70 11.58
N LEU A 263 -2.64 -19.57 11.92
CA LEU A 263 -3.45 -18.39 11.59
C LEU A 263 -2.83 -17.11 12.14
N GLN A 264 -2.31 -17.11 13.37
CA GLN A 264 -1.63 -15.94 13.92
C GLN A 264 -0.38 -15.60 13.14
N PHE A 265 0.48 -16.59 12.87
CA PHE A 265 1.69 -16.37 12.09
C PHE A 265 1.38 -15.75 10.71
N VAL A 266 0.44 -16.32 9.96
CA VAL A 266 0.08 -15.81 8.63
C VAL A 266 -0.64 -14.46 8.69
N ASN A 267 -1.39 -14.15 9.75
CA ASN A 267 -1.96 -12.82 9.96
C ASN A 267 -0.84 -11.79 10.12
N TYR A 268 0.17 -12.05 10.96
CA TYR A 268 1.30 -11.14 11.15
C TYR A 268 2.13 -10.97 9.87
N ALA A 269 2.34 -12.05 9.11
CA ALA A 269 2.96 -11.98 7.79
C ALA A 269 2.18 -11.05 6.85
N ALA A 270 0.85 -11.18 6.79
CA ALA A 270 -0.01 -10.32 6.00
C ALA A 270 0.03 -8.86 6.49
N PHE A 271 -0.01 -8.61 7.80
CA PHE A 271 0.07 -7.27 8.39
C PHE A 271 1.43 -6.59 8.14
N THR A 272 2.48 -7.36 7.89
CA THR A 272 3.82 -6.83 7.55
C THR A 272 3.78 -6.02 6.24
N ASN A 273 2.81 -6.25 5.35
CA ASN A 273 2.56 -5.39 4.19
C ASN A 273 2.29 -3.93 4.54
N THR A 274 1.75 -3.66 5.73
CA THR A 274 1.45 -2.30 6.18
C THR A 274 2.71 -1.54 6.62
N THR A 275 3.84 -2.22 6.86
CA THR A 275 5.05 -1.60 7.42
C THR A 275 6.21 -1.52 6.42
N THR A 276 6.27 -2.43 5.45
CA THR A 276 7.46 -2.63 4.58
C THR A 276 7.71 -1.51 3.57
N SER A 277 6.67 -0.80 3.14
CA SER A 277 6.72 0.12 1.98
C SER A 277 7.86 1.15 2.06
N PHE A 278 7.99 1.87 3.18
CA PHE A 278 9.04 2.88 3.38
C PHE A 278 10.45 2.30 3.23
N TYR A 279 10.72 1.18 3.88
CA TYR A 279 12.03 0.53 3.89
C TYR A 279 12.40 0.10 2.47
N MET A 280 11.45 -0.48 1.76
CA MET A 280 11.66 -0.96 0.40
C MET A 280 11.82 0.18 -0.60
N PHE A 281 11.05 1.26 -0.45
CA PHE A 281 11.23 2.47 -1.26
C PHE A 281 12.59 3.11 -1.04
N THR A 282 13.06 3.12 0.21
CA THR A 282 14.38 3.63 0.57
C THR A 282 15.50 2.78 -0.04
N LEU A 283 15.37 1.45 -0.05
CA LEU A 283 16.35 0.54 -0.65
C LEU A 283 16.36 0.63 -2.19
N THR A 284 15.20 0.76 -2.82
CA THR A 284 15.07 0.59 -4.27
C THR A 284 15.08 1.88 -5.08
N SER A 285 14.71 3.02 -4.49
CA SER A 285 14.53 4.29 -5.23
C SER A 285 15.52 5.37 -4.80
N PRO A 286 16.48 5.76 -5.68
CA PRO A 286 17.35 6.92 -5.45
C PRO A 286 16.58 8.23 -5.32
N LEU A 287 15.43 8.35 -5.99
CA LEU A 287 14.54 9.50 -5.86
C LEU A 287 14.03 9.61 -4.42
N PHE A 288 13.56 8.50 -3.86
CA PHE A 288 13.05 8.45 -2.50
C PHE A 288 14.15 8.77 -1.47
N ARG A 289 15.35 8.19 -1.64
CA ARG A 289 16.51 8.50 -0.79
C ARG A 289 16.91 9.97 -0.83
N LYS A 290 16.85 10.61 -2.00
CA LYS A 290 17.17 12.04 -2.14
C LYS A 290 16.18 12.91 -1.36
N GLU A 291 14.89 12.60 -1.44
CA GLU A 291 13.85 13.32 -0.69
C GLU A 291 13.95 13.07 0.82
N LEU A 292 14.29 11.85 1.24
CA LEU A 292 14.55 11.50 2.64
C LEU A 292 15.76 12.27 3.18
N LYS A 293 16.90 12.26 2.47
CA LYS A 293 18.09 13.03 2.87
C LYS A 293 17.80 14.51 2.98
N SER A 294 17.05 15.08 2.03
CA SER A 294 16.68 16.50 2.09
C SER A 294 15.68 16.81 3.21
N LEU A 295 14.98 15.82 3.77
CA LEU A 295 14.10 16.00 4.92
C LEU A 295 14.88 15.95 6.23
N LEU A 296 15.80 15.00 6.36
CA LEU A 296 16.61 14.79 7.57
C LEU A 296 17.72 15.82 7.71
N PHE A 297 18.42 16.10 6.62
CA PHE A 297 19.40 17.16 6.54
C PHE A 297 18.66 18.31 5.88
N PHE A 298 18.35 19.38 6.65
CA PHE A 298 17.79 20.66 6.18
C PHE A 298 18.73 21.32 5.15
N SER A 299 18.99 20.63 4.05
CA SER A 299 19.90 21.03 3.02
C SER A 299 19.15 22.12 2.26
N ASN A 300 19.54 23.36 2.56
CA ASN A 300 19.07 24.59 1.96
C ASN A 300 18.91 24.45 0.45
N ARG A 301 17.71 24.05 0.01
CA ARG A 301 17.27 24.32 -1.35
C ARG A 301 16.74 25.74 -1.35
N GLN A 302 17.69 26.69 -1.31
CA GLN A 302 17.49 27.94 -2.00
C GLN A 302 16.94 27.64 -3.40
N ARG A 303 15.91 28.40 -3.75
CA ARG A 303 15.31 28.47 -5.07
C ARG A 303 16.42 28.73 -6.10
N VAL A 304 16.88 27.70 -6.78
CA VAL A 304 17.61 27.86 -8.03
C VAL A 304 16.65 27.51 -9.17
N ASN A 305 16.38 28.53 -9.98
CA ASN A 305 15.70 28.57 -11.29
C ASN A 305 14.26 29.09 -11.34
N ILE A 306 14.13 30.42 -11.41
CA ILE A 306 13.57 31.05 -12.62
C ILE A 306 14.67 31.92 -13.21
N ALA A 307 15.59 31.31 -13.97
CA ALA A 307 16.30 32.06 -15.00
C ALA A 307 15.36 32.08 -16.21
N PRO A 308 14.97 33.25 -16.73
CA PRO A 308 14.12 33.31 -17.91
C PRO A 308 14.85 32.69 -19.10
N ILE A 309 14.06 32.05 -19.94
CA ILE A 309 14.43 31.29 -21.12
C ILE A 309 15.15 32.22 -22.13
N GLN A 310 16.48 32.30 -22.08
CA GLN A 310 17.30 32.92 -23.13
C GLN A 310 17.62 31.95 -24.29
N ILE A 311 17.22 30.67 -24.19
CA ILE A 311 17.53 29.64 -25.19
C ILE A 311 16.67 29.77 -26.47
N THR A 312 15.63 30.62 -26.47
CA THR A 312 14.75 30.77 -27.65
C THR A 312 15.26 31.78 -28.67
N GLN A 313 16.11 32.75 -28.29
CA GLN A 313 16.64 33.73 -29.25
C GLN A 313 17.81 33.22 -30.10
N GLN A 314 18.67 32.34 -29.56
CA GLN A 314 19.78 31.77 -30.34
C GLN A 314 19.33 30.82 -31.46
N ARG A 315 18.14 30.19 -31.33
CA ARG A 315 17.58 29.33 -32.39
C ARG A 315 16.95 30.11 -33.54
N ILE A 316 16.48 31.34 -33.28
CA ILE A 316 15.93 32.21 -34.32
C ILE A 316 17.05 32.90 -35.11
N GLN A 317 18.12 33.34 -34.45
CA GLN A 317 19.28 33.93 -35.15
C GLN A 317 20.07 32.93 -36.03
N ARG A 318 20.08 31.63 -35.69
CA ARG A 318 20.72 30.61 -36.54
C ARG A 318 19.95 30.29 -37.82
N ASN A 319 18.65 30.59 -37.88
CA ASN A 319 17.83 30.33 -39.06
C ASN A 319 17.76 31.52 -40.04
N THR A 320 18.36 32.67 -39.69
CA THR A 320 18.46 33.86 -40.54
C THR A 320 19.79 34.00 -41.28
N ILE A 321 20.72 33.05 -41.15
CA ILE A 321 21.97 33.06 -41.92
C ILE A 321 21.73 32.29 -43.23
N PRO A 322 21.81 32.94 -44.41
CA PRO A 322 21.63 32.24 -45.69
C PRO A 322 22.71 31.19 -45.88
N SER A 323 22.35 30.04 -46.43
CA SER A 323 23.33 28.99 -46.75
C SER A 323 24.35 29.50 -47.78
N ARG A 324 25.61 29.03 -47.70
CA ARG A 324 26.69 29.38 -48.65
C ARG A 324 26.32 29.22 -50.13
N ARG A 325 25.33 28.37 -50.46
CA ARG A 325 24.78 28.22 -51.82
C ARG A 325 23.95 29.43 -52.27
N GLN A 326 23.20 30.07 -51.36
CA GLN A 326 22.41 31.28 -51.67
C GLN A 326 23.29 32.52 -51.84
N GLN A 327 24.41 32.62 -51.12
CA GLN A 327 25.37 33.71 -51.29
C GLN A 327 26.17 33.60 -52.61
N GLN A 328 26.42 32.39 -53.11
CA GLN A 328 27.11 32.19 -54.39
C GLN A 328 26.22 32.45 -55.62
N GLN A 329 24.89 32.35 -55.48
CA GLN A 329 23.95 32.65 -56.56
C GLN A 329 23.82 34.17 -56.77
N ALA A 330 23.74 34.95 -55.69
CA ALA A 330 23.62 36.42 -55.74
C ALA A 330 24.86 37.15 -56.30
N ILE A 331 26.04 36.50 -56.32
CA ILE A 331 27.27 37.06 -56.92
C ILE A 331 27.34 36.76 -58.43
N LYS A 332 26.52 35.83 -58.94
CA LYS A 332 26.45 35.54 -60.38
C LYS A 332 25.41 36.38 -61.12
N ASP A 333 24.47 36.98 -60.39
CA ASP A 333 23.35 37.76 -60.93
C ASP A 333 23.56 39.28 -60.77
N ALA A 334 24.74 39.71 -60.32
CA ALA A 334 25.22 41.10 -60.28
C ALA A 334 26.48 41.22 -61.12
#